data_AF-A0A3M3ZYY4-F1
#
_entry.id   AF-A0A3M3ZYY4-F1
#
_cell.length_a   1.000
_cell.length_b   1.000
_cell.length_c   1.000
_cell.angle_alpha   90.00
_cell.angle_beta   90.00
_cell.angle_gamma   90.00
#
_symmetry.space_group_name_H-M   'P 1'
#
loop_
_entity.id
_entity.type
_entity.pdbx_description
1 polymer ?
#
loop_
_entity_poly.entity_id
_entity_poly.type
_entity_poly.pdbx_seq_one_letter_code
_entity_poly.pdbx_strand_id
1 'polypeptide(L)'
;VTEQTSAGVNSQKVETDQVATAMNEMAATVQEVARNAEEASEAAVAADQQAREGDKVVGEAIAQIERLATEVGNSTAAMGDLKRESDKIGSVLDVIKSVAQQTNLLALNAAIEAARAGEAGRGFAVVADEVRSLAQRTQKSTEEIEELIVGLQNGTQQVASIMDNSRGLTDSSVELTRRAGSALANITRTVSTIQAMNSQIATAAEQQSAVAEEINRSVLNVRDVSEQTSSASEETAASSAELARLGIYLQTLVGRFKV
;
A
#
# COMPACT_ATOMS: atom_id res chain seq x y z
N VAL A 1 -62.19 40.59 14.03
CA VAL A 1 -61.39 40.33 12.81
C VAL A 1 -60.04 41.01 12.91
N THR A 2 -59.97 42.33 13.07
CA THR A 2 -58.70 43.10 13.16
C THR A 2 -57.78 42.67 14.31
N GLU A 3 -58.28 42.45 15.52
CA GLU A 3 -57.46 41.91 16.64
C GLU A 3 -56.87 40.52 16.33
N GLN A 4 -57.66 39.68 15.67
CA GLN A 4 -57.25 38.33 15.29
C GLN A 4 -56.20 38.36 14.18
N THR A 5 -56.30 39.32 13.25
CA THR A 5 -55.30 39.58 12.21
C THR A 5 -53.99 40.11 12.79
N SER A 6 -54.03 41.09 13.71
CA SER A 6 -52.82 41.59 14.39
C SER A 6 -52.11 40.49 15.19
N ALA A 7 -52.86 39.63 15.89
CA ALA A 7 -52.28 38.48 16.58
C ALA A 7 -51.61 37.50 15.60
N GLY A 8 -52.26 37.20 14.47
CA GLY A 8 -51.70 36.35 13.42
C GLY A 8 -50.44 36.92 12.78
N VAL A 9 -50.40 38.21 12.49
CA VAL A 9 -49.21 38.91 11.96
C VAL A 9 -48.04 38.85 12.95
N ASN A 10 -48.30 39.02 14.25
CA ASN A 10 -47.25 38.93 15.25
C ASN A 10 -46.67 37.50 15.35
N SER A 11 -47.52 36.47 15.28
CA SER A 11 -47.06 35.07 15.19
C SER A 11 -46.23 34.83 13.93
N GLN A 12 -46.69 35.31 12.77
CA GLN A 12 -45.97 35.16 11.50
C GLN A 12 -44.60 35.84 11.56
N LYS A 13 -44.49 37.02 12.18
CA LYS A 13 -43.21 37.72 12.37
C LYS A 13 -42.21 36.89 13.17
N VAL A 14 -42.65 36.27 14.27
CA VAL A 14 -41.82 35.39 15.09
C VAL A 14 -41.36 34.17 14.29
N GLU A 15 -42.24 33.55 13.52
CA GLU A 15 -41.88 32.42 12.65
C GLU A 15 -40.86 32.84 11.58
N THR A 16 -41.05 33.97 10.91
CA THR A 16 -40.09 34.47 9.91
C THR A 16 -38.73 34.79 10.52
N ASP A 17 -38.66 35.33 11.74
CA ASP A 17 -37.38 35.61 12.41
C ASP A 17 -36.64 34.32 12.79
N GLN A 18 -37.38 33.28 13.21
CA GLN A 18 -36.81 31.96 13.44
C GLN A 18 -36.28 31.33 12.16
N VAL A 19 -37.05 31.40 11.06
CA VAL A 19 -36.60 30.88 9.76
C VAL A 19 -35.36 31.65 9.27
N ALA A 20 -35.33 32.98 9.36
CA ALA A 20 -34.17 33.78 8.98
C ALA A 20 -32.92 33.40 9.79
N THR A 21 -33.08 33.13 11.09
CA THR A 21 -31.97 32.66 11.95
C THR A 21 -31.48 31.29 11.48
N ALA A 22 -32.41 30.34 11.26
CA ALA A 22 -32.07 29.01 10.75
C ALA A 22 -31.39 29.06 9.36
N MET A 23 -31.77 30.01 8.50
CA MET A 23 -31.13 30.19 7.20
C MET A 23 -29.70 30.73 7.32
N ASN A 24 -29.43 31.63 8.28
CA ASN A 24 -28.06 32.08 8.55
C ASN A 24 -27.18 30.95 9.11
N GLU A 25 -27.71 30.13 10.01
CA GLU A 25 -27.03 28.92 10.48
C GLU A 25 -26.79 27.92 9.34
N MET A 26 -27.77 27.74 8.45
CA MET A 26 -27.63 26.90 7.26
C MET A 26 -26.51 27.42 6.34
N ALA A 27 -26.45 28.72 6.07
CA ALA A 27 -25.37 29.29 5.26
C ALA A 27 -23.98 29.04 5.87
N ALA A 28 -23.84 29.20 7.19
CA ALA A 28 -22.58 28.94 7.89
C ALA A 28 -22.17 27.46 7.81
N THR A 29 -23.11 26.54 8.04
CA THR A 29 -22.85 25.10 7.96
C THR A 29 -22.52 24.65 6.54
N VAL A 30 -23.16 25.23 5.52
CA VAL A 30 -22.85 24.96 4.11
C VAL A 30 -21.44 25.41 3.73
N GLN A 31 -21.00 26.59 4.21
CA GLN A 31 -19.61 27.03 4.03
C GLN A 31 -18.62 26.08 4.71
N GLU A 32 -18.97 25.55 5.88
CA GLU A 32 -18.15 24.57 6.58
C GLU A 32 -18.05 23.24 5.79
N VAL A 33 -19.16 22.78 5.20
CA VAL A 33 -19.16 21.59 4.33
C VAL A 33 -18.27 21.80 3.10
N ALA A 34 -18.32 22.97 2.46
CA ALA A 34 -17.45 23.29 1.33
C ALA A 34 -15.97 23.25 1.72
N ARG A 35 -15.61 23.87 2.86
CA ARG A 35 -14.23 23.84 3.38
C ARG A 35 -13.76 22.41 3.70
N ASN A 36 -14.60 21.62 4.34
CA ASN A 36 -14.29 20.22 4.65
C ASN A 36 -14.09 19.38 3.38
N ALA A 37 -14.87 19.63 2.33
CA ALA A 37 -14.69 18.96 1.04
C ALA A 37 -13.36 19.34 0.37
N GLU A 38 -12.94 20.60 0.48
CA GLU A 38 -11.65 21.08 -0.02
C GLU A 38 -10.48 20.44 0.74
N GLU A 39 -10.50 20.47 2.07
CA GLU A 39 -9.49 19.81 2.92
C GLU A 39 -9.40 18.30 2.63
N ALA A 40 -10.54 17.63 2.47
CA ALA A 40 -10.58 16.20 2.10
C ALA A 40 -10.01 15.96 0.70
N SER A 41 -10.19 16.89 -0.23
CA SER A 41 -9.61 16.82 -1.58
C SER A 41 -8.09 16.94 -1.54
N GLU A 42 -7.55 17.88 -0.76
CA GLU A 42 -6.11 18.02 -0.54
C GLU A 42 -5.50 16.77 0.09
N ALA A 43 -6.15 16.21 1.11
CA ALA A 43 -5.74 14.96 1.73
C ALA A 43 -5.75 13.79 0.74
N ALA A 44 -6.75 13.74 -0.15
CA ALA A 44 -6.80 12.75 -1.22
C ALA A 44 -5.66 12.95 -2.23
N VAL A 45 -5.33 14.18 -2.65
CA VAL A 45 -4.16 14.47 -3.50
C VAL A 45 -2.86 13.98 -2.85
N ALA A 46 -2.66 14.26 -1.57
CA ALA A 46 -1.47 13.81 -0.84
C ALA A 46 -1.40 12.26 -0.78
N ALA A 47 -2.52 11.60 -0.54
CA ALA A 47 -2.60 10.13 -0.53
C ALA A 47 -2.32 9.53 -1.93
N ASP A 48 -2.80 10.14 -3.01
CA ASP A 48 -2.50 9.72 -4.40
C ASP A 48 -1.00 9.79 -4.67
N GLN A 49 -0.36 10.90 -4.27
CA GLN A 49 1.07 11.09 -4.45
C GLN A 49 1.89 10.05 -3.67
N GLN A 50 1.53 9.79 -2.41
CA GLN A 50 2.17 8.76 -1.60
C GLN A 50 1.99 7.35 -2.18
N ALA A 51 0.79 7.04 -2.70
CA ALA A 51 0.52 5.75 -3.33
C ALA A 51 1.36 5.55 -4.61
N ARG A 52 1.50 6.59 -5.44
CA ARG A 52 2.35 6.57 -6.63
C ARG A 52 3.84 6.44 -6.30
N GLU A 53 4.30 7.10 -5.24
CA GLU A 53 5.67 6.95 -4.77
C GLU A 53 5.92 5.53 -4.25
N GLY A 54 4.97 4.98 -3.49
CA GLY A 54 5.00 3.57 -3.10
C GLY A 54 5.06 2.62 -4.29
N ASP A 55 4.30 2.88 -5.35
CA ASP A 55 4.29 2.05 -6.57
C ASP A 55 5.67 2.05 -7.27
N LYS A 56 6.35 3.20 -7.31
CA LYS A 56 7.73 3.28 -7.79
C LYS A 56 8.69 2.44 -6.95
N VAL A 57 8.62 2.56 -5.62
CA VAL A 57 9.46 1.77 -4.70
C VAL A 57 9.21 0.28 -4.86
N VAL A 58 7.95 -0.13 -5.04
CA VAL A 58 7.59 -1.52 -5.36
C VAL A 58 8.20 -1.95 -6.69
N GLY A 59 8.15 -1.11 -7.73
CA GLY A 59 8.78 -1.38 -9.02
C GLY A 59 10.31 -1.57 -8.91
N GLU A 60 10.98 -0.71 -8.15
CA GLU A 60 12.42 -0.85 -7.86
C GLU A 60 12.73 -2.13 -7.09
N ALA A 61 11.89 -2.49 -6.11
CA ALA A 61 12.03 -3.73 -5.36
C ALA A 61 11.89 -4.96 -6.25
N ILE A 62 10.92 -4.98 -7.18
CA ILE A 62 10.77 -6.08 -8.16
C ILE A 62 12.03 -6.21 -9.00
N ALA A 63 12.54 -5.12 -9.57
CA ALA A 63 13.75 -5.14 -10.38
C ALA A 63 14.95 -5.67 -9.59
N GLN A 64 15.09 -5.29 -8.32
CA GLN A 64 16.18 -5.77 -7.46
C GLN A 64 16.04 -7.26 -7.13
N ILE A 65 14.82 -7.75 -6.90
CA ILE A 65 14.55 -9.17 -6.65
C ILE A 65 14.81 -10.01 -7.92
N GLU A 66 14.47 -9.52 -9.11
CA GLU A 66 14.77 -10.20 -10.39
C GLU A 66 16.28 -10.30 -10.64
N ARG A 67 17.04 -9.26 -10.29
CA ARG A 67 18.52 -9.31 -10.32
C ARG A 67 19.06 -10.33 -9.33
N LEU A 68 18.50 -10.39 -8.12
CA LEU A 68 18.87 -11.40 -7.13
C LEU A 68 18.58 -12.82 -7.63
N ALA A 69 17.42 -13.05 -8.26
CA ALA A 69 17.07 -14.34 -8.86
C ALA A 69 18.10 -14.77 -9.91
N THR A 70 18.56 -13.82 -10.73
CA THR A 70 19.59 -14.05 -11.74
C THR A 70 20.91 -14.46 -11.09
N GLU A 71 21.35 -13.77 -10.03
CA GLU A 71 22.61 -14.11 -9.35
C GLU A 71 22.57 -15.42 -8.57
N VAL A 72 21.42 -15.77 -7.99
CA VAL A 72 21.21 -17.10 -7.42
C VAL A 72 21.30 -18.18 -8.51
N GLY A 73 20.74 -17.90 -9.69
CA GLY A 73 20.86 -18.77 -10.87
C GLY A 73 22.31 -18.98 -11.31
N ASN A 74 23.09 -17.90 -11.43
CA ASN A 74 24.51 -17.95 -11.77
C ASN A 74 25.32 -18.74 -10.72
N SER A 75 25.06 -18.48 -9.43
CA SER A 75 25.72 -19.18 -8.32
C SER A 75 25.41 -20.68 -8.33
N THR A 76 24.16 -21.05 -8.63
CA THR A 76 23.74 -22.45 -8.78
C THR A 76 24.49 -23.15 -9.92
N ALA A 77 24.65 -22.47 -11.07
CA ALA A 77 25.43 -23.01 -12.19
C ALA A 77 26.91 -23.21 -11.82
N ALA A 78 27.52 -22.22 -11.16
CA ALA A 78 28.90 -22.29 -10.70
C ALA A 78 29.15 -23.45 -9.71
N MET A 79 28.20 -23.69 -8.79
CA MET A 79 28.27 -24.86 -7.89
C MET A 79 28.15 -26.18 -8.65
N GLY A 80 27.31 -26.24 -9.69
CA GLY A 80 27.20 -27.39 -10.57
C GLY A 80 28.49 -27.69 -11.34
N ASP A 81 29.20 -26.65 -11.80
CA ASP A 81 30.51 -26.80 -12.45
C ASP A 81 31.59 -27.24 -11.46
N LEU A 82 31.63 -26.67 -10.25
CA LEU A 82 32.57 -27.06 -9.20
C LEU A 82 32.39 -28.52 -8.77
N LYS A 83 31.14 -28.98 -8.68
CA LYS A 83 30.83 -30.40 -8.44
C LYS A 83 31.42 -31.28 -9.56
N ARG A 84 31.21 -30.91 -10.82
CA ARG A 84 31.71 -31.65 -11.98
C ARG A 84 33.24 -31.73 -12.01
N GLU A 85 33.93 -30.64 -11.67
CA GLU A 85 35.40 -30.64 -11.59
C GLU A 85 35.90 -31.47 -10.39
N SER A 86 35.18 -31.43 -9.26
CA SER A 86 35.51 -32.29 -8.10
C SER A 86 35.37 -33.78 -8.44
N ASP A 87 34.32 -34.16 -9.18
CA ASP A 87 34.11 -35.53 -9.64
C ASP A 87 35.23 -35.99 -10.59
N LYS A 88 35.70 -35.11 -11.49
CA LYS A 88 36.86 -35.39 -12.35
C LYS A 88 38.13 -35.58 -11.54
N ILE A 89 38.39 -34.74 -10.54
CA ILE A 89 39.56 -34.91 -9.66
C ILE A 89 39.49 -36.25 -8.94
N GLY A 90 38.32 -36.64 -8.41
CA GLY A 90 38.10 -37.96 -7.83
C GLY A 90 38.50 -39.09 -8.77
N SER A 91 38.06 -39.05 -10.03
CA SER A 91 38.43 -40.06 -11.03
C SER A 91 39.94 -40.11 -11.34
N VAL A 92 40.64 -38.98 -11.27
CA VAL A 92 42.10 -38.92 -11.46
C VAL A 92 42.82 -39.51 -10.24
N LEU A 93 42.32 -39.25 -9.03
CA LEU A 93 42.87 -39.83 -7.80
C LEU A 93 42.74 -41.36 -7.80
N ASP A 94 41.63 -41.91 -8.29
CA ASP A 94 41.46 -43.36 -8.45
C ASP A 94 42.55 -43.97 -9.36
N VAL A 95 42.90 -43.28 -10.46
CA VAL A 95 43.99 -43.70 -11.35
C VAL A 95 45.34 -43.62 -10.63
N ILE A 96 45.62 -42.54 -9.90
CA ILE A 96 46.89 -42.37 -9.16
C ILE A 96 47.02 -43.46 -8.09
N LYS A 97 45.94 -43.76 -7.36
CA LYS A 97 45.89 -44.83 -6.35
C LYS A 97 46.20 -46.18 -6.97
N SER A 98 45.61 -46.47 -8.13
CA SER A 98 45.88 -47.69 -8.90
C SER A 98 47.36 -47.77 -9.34
N VAL A 99 47.92 -46.68 -9.86
CA VAL A 99 49.33 -46.61 -10.28
C VAL A 99 50.29 -46.76 -9.09
N ALA A 100 50.01 -46.12 -7.96
CA ALA A 100 50.80 -46.25 -6.73
C ALA A 100 50.77 -47.70 -6.22
N GLN A 101 49.61 -48.35 -6.23
CA GLN A 101 49.47 -49.76 -5.84
C GLN A 101 50.23 -50.70 -6.79
N GLN A 102 50.16 -50.48 -8.10
CA GLN A 102 50.94 -51.23 -9.10
C GLN A 102 52.45 -51.02 -8.90
N THR A 103 52.87 -49.77 -8.63
CA THR A 103 54.27 -49.42 -8.39
C THR A 103 54.80 -50.09 -7.12
N ASN A 104 54.00 -50.10 -6.05
CA ASN A 104 54.31 -50.80 -4.81
C ASN A 104 54.47 -52.32 -5.04
N LEU A 105 53.62 -52.92 -5.87
CA LEU A 105 53.70 -54.35 -6.20
C LEU A 105 54.91 -54.69 -7.10
N LEU A 106 55.21 -53.82 -8.07
CA LEU A 106 56.42 -53.90 -8.91
C LEU A 106 57.69 -53.79 -8.07
N ALA A 107 57.74 -52.83 -7.14
CA ALA A 107 58.87 -52.63 -6.25
C ALA A 107 59.07 -53.82 -5.31
N LEU A 108 57.99 -54.41 -4.79
CA LEU A 108 58.05 -55.64 -4.00
C LEU A 108 58.66 -56.80 -4.80
N ASN A 109 58.22 -57.01 -6.04
CA ASN A 109 58.77 -58.04 -6.92
C ASN A 109 60.26 -57.80 -7.21
N ALA A 110 60.67 -56.55 -7.43
CA ALA A 110 62.06 -56.17 -7.63
C ALA A 110 62.93 -56.43 -6.38
N ALA A 111 62.40 -56.13 -5.18
CA ALA A 111 63.08 -56.41 -3.91
C ALA A 111 63.28 -57.91 -3.69
N ILE A 112 62.27 -58.73 -4.04
CA ILE A 112 62.36 -60.20 -3.97
C ILE A 112 63.45 -60.72 -4.93
N GLU A 113 63.48 -60.24 -6.17
CA GLU A 113 64.47 -60.69 -7.16
C GLU A 113 65.88 -60.20 -6.82
N ALA A 114 66.01 -58.99 -6.26
CA ALA A 114 67.28 -58.47 -5.76
C ALA A 114 67.83 -59.29 -4.58
N ALA A 115 66.96 -59.73 -3.65
CA ALA A 115 67.35 -60.65 -2.58
C ALA A 115 67.80 -62.01 -3.12
N ARG A 116 67.19 -62.47 -4.22
CA ARG A 116 67.53 -63.72 -4.90
C ARG A 116 68.90 -63.68 -5.58
N ALA A 117 69.33 -62.51 -6.04
CA ALA A 117 70.65 -62.28 -6.65
C ALA A 117 71.81 -62.14 -5.63
N GLY A 118 71.52 -62.19 -4.32
CA GLY A 118 72.54 -62.16 -3.25
C GLY A 118 73.37 -60.87 -3.23
N GLU A 119 74.68 -60.98 -3.09
CA GLU A 119 75.61 -59.83 -3.04
C GLU A 119 75.54 -58.93 -4.29
N ALA A 120 75.26 -59.48 -5.47
CA ALA A 120 75.15 -58.72 -6.72
C ALA A 120 73.86 -57.87 -6.80
N GLY A 121 72.81 -58.24 -6.06
CA GLY A 121 71.51 -57.55 -6.04
C GLY A 121 71.40 -56.44 -5.00
N ARG A 122 72.43 -56.25 -4.16
CA ARG A 122 72.36 -55.39 -2.97
C ARG A 122 72.03 -53.93 -3.30
N GLY A 123 72.57 -53.39 -4.39
CA GLY A 123 72.24 -52.04 -4.88
C GLY A 123 70.81 -51.93 -5.42
N PHE A 124 70.32 -52.97 -6.11
CA PHE A 124 68.94 -53.03 -6.60
C PHE A 124 67.90 -53.17 -5.47
N ALA A 125 68.25 -53.88 -4.39
CA ALA A 125 67.38 -54.02 -3.22
C ALA A 125 67.10 -52.66 -2.56
N VAL A 126 68.12 -51.82 -2.40
CA VAL A 126 67.98 -50.46 -1.82
C VAL A 126 67.07 -49.59 -2.69
N VAL A 127 67.24 -49.64 -4.02
CA VAL A 127 66.38 -48.89 -4.95
C VAL A 127 64.94 -49.40 -4.90
N ALA A 128 64.74 -50.72 -4.84
CA ALA A 128 63.40 -51.31 -4.75
C ALA A 128 62.67 -50.90 -3.45
N ASP A 129 63.37 -50.87 -2.31
CA ASP A 129 62.79 -50.40 -1.05
C ASP A 129 62.46 -48.90 -1.06
N GLU A 130 63.30 -48.07 -1.70
CA GLU A 130 63.02 -46.63 -1.85
C GLU A 130 61.81 -46.38 -2.75
N VAL A 131 61.69 -47.11 -3.87
CA VAL A 131 60.51 -47.03 -4.77
C VAL A 131 59.26 -47.51 -4.05
N ARG A 132 59.36 -48.56 -3.25
CA ARG A 132 58.24 -49.06 -2.44
C ARG A 132 57.78 -48.03 -1.41
N SER A 133 58.72 -47.43 -0.67
CA SER A 133 58.45 -46.35 0.28
C SER A 133 57.78 -45.15 -0.39
N LEU A 134 58.27 -44.75 -1.57
CA LEU A 134 57.67 -43.67 -2.36
C LEU A 134 56.23 -44.00 -2.79
N ALA A 135 55.99 -45.22 -3.27
CA ALA A 135 54.66 -45.67 -3.67
C ALA A 135 53.66 -45.67 -2.49
N GLN A 136 54.09 -46.10 -1.30
CA GLN A 136 53.28 -46.05 -0.08
C GLN A 136 52.99 -44.59 0.34
N ARG A 137 53.97 -43.70 0.25
CA ARG A 137 53.77 -42.26 0.52
C ARG A 137 52.80 -41.63 -0.47
N THR A 138 52.91 -41.95 -1.77
CA THR A 138 51.97 -41.49 -2.80
C THR A 138 50.56 -41.98 -2.51
N GLN A 139 50.37 -43.24 -2.13
CA GLN A 139 49.06 -43.79 -1.79
C GLN A 139 48.44 -43.05 -0.60
N LYS A 140 49.20 -42.85 0.49
CA LYS A 140 48.73 -42.11 1.66
C LYS A 140 48.33 -40.67 1.31
N SER A 141 49.14 -39.95 0.53
CA SER A 141 48.79 -38.60 0.09
C SER A 141 47.57 -38.57 -0.83
N THR A 142 47.37 -39.61 -1.63
CA THR A 142 46.17 -39.72 -2.49
C THR A 142 44.91 -39.90 -1.66
N GLU A 143 44.97 -40.71 -0.59
CA GLU A 143 43.87 -40.87 0.38
C GLU A 143 43.55 -39.57 1.12
N GLU A 144 44.57 -38.83 1.57
CA GLU A 144 44.38 -37.51 2.21
C GLU A 144 43.70 -36.50 1.25
N ILE A 145 44.07 -36.50 -0.04
CA ILE A 145 43.41 -35.64 -1.04
C ILE A 145 41.99 -36.12 -1.34
N GLU A 146 41.75 -37.44 -1.39
CA GLU A 146 40.42 -38.04 -1.59
C GLU A 146 39.44 -37.55 -0.51
N GLU A 147 39.86 -37.55 0.76
CA GLU A 147 39.06 -37.01 1.88
C GLU A 147 38.71 -35.52 1.69
N LEU A 148 39.67 -34.71 1.22
CA LEU A 148 39.44 -33.29 0.93
C LEU A 148 38.44 -33.09 -0.21
N ILE A 149 38.50 -33.91 -1.26
CA ILE A 149 37.57 -33.85 -2.40
C ILE A 149 36.16 -34.26 -1.98
N VAL A 150 36.01 -35.30 -1.15
CA VAL A 150 34.71 -35.68 -0.58
C VAL A 150 34.14 -34.54 0.27
N GLY A 151 34.97 -33.88 1.08
CA GLY A 151 34.58 -32.69 1.82
C GLY A 151 34.08 -31.56 0.91
N LEU A 152 34.78 -31.31 -0.20
CA LEU A 152 34.40 -30.30 -1.20
C LEU A 152 33.09 -30.65 -1.90
N GLN A 153 32.88 -31.91 -2.28
CA GLN A 153 31.63 -32.40 -2.89
C GLN A 153 30.44 -32.23 -1.94
N ASN A 154 30.61 -32.57 -0.67
CA ASN A 154 29.56 -32.38 0.33
C ASN A 154 29.24 -30.90 0.56
N GLY A 155 30.27 -30.06 0.68
CA GLY A 155 30.12 -28.61 0.84
C GLY A 155 29.41 -27.96 -0.35
N THR A 156 29.79 -28.33 -1.57
CA THR A 156 29.13 -27.82 -2.79
C THR A 156 27.68 -28.27 -2.90
N GLN A 157 27.37 -29.53 -2.56
CA GLN A 157 26.00 -30.03 -2.55
C GLN A 157 25.13 -29.31 -1.50
N GLN A 158 25.70 -28.99 -0.33
CA GLN A 158 25.01 -28.22 0.70
C GLN A 158 24.70 -26.80 0.21
N VAL A 159 25.68 -26.11 -0.38
CA VAL A 159 25.48 -24.76 -0.93
C VAL A 159 24.45 -24.77 -2.06
N ALA A 160 24.48 -25.77 -2.94
CA ALA A 160 23.49 -25.91 -4.01
C ALA A 160 22.05 -26.04 -3.46
N SER A 161 21.85 -26.79 -2.39
CA SER A 161 20.54 -26.91 -1.71
C SER A 161 20.07 -25.57 -1.12
N ILE A 162 20.98 -24.81 -0.51
CA ILE A 162 20.69 -23.47 0.01
C ILE A 162 20.28 -22.53 -1.13
N MET A 163 21.00 -22.55 -2.26
CA MET A 163 20.68 -21.73 -3.43
C MET A 163 19.31 -22.06 -4.03
N ASP A 164 18.95 -23.34 -4.09
CA ASP A 164 17.62 -23.78 -4.57
C ASP A 164 16.49 -23.25 -3.67
N ASN A 165 16.67 -23.32 -2.34
CA ASN A 165 15.72 -22.71 -1.41
C ASN A 165 15.68 -21.17 -1.56
N SER A 166 16.83 -20.51 -1.69
CA SER A 166 16.92 -19.06 -1.92
C SER A 166 16.17 -18.65 -3.20
N ARG A 167 16.20 -19.47 -4.25
CA ARG A 167 15.42 -19.25 -5.46
C ARG A 167 13.91 -19.27 -5.17
N GLY A 168 13.42 -20.29 -4.45
CA GLY A 168 12.00 -20.36 -4.06
C GLY A 168 11.55 -19.17 -3.21
N LEU A 169 12.39 -18.69 -2.29
CA LEU A 169 12.13 -17.48 -1.50
C LEU A 169 12.09 -16.22 -2.35
N THR A 170 12.95 -16.14 -3.37
CA THR A 170 13.00 -15.02 -4.31
C THR A 170 11.72 -14.98 -5.15
N ASP A 171 11.26 -16.12 -5.68
CA ASP A 171 10.01 -16.22 -6.45
C ASP A 171 8.79 -15.80 -5.61
N SER A 172 8.71 -16.26 -4.36
CA SER A 172 7.66 -15.86 -3.41
C SER A 172 7.70 -14.36 -3.09
N SER A 173 8.91 -13.79 -2.97
CA SER A 173 9.09 -12.36 -2.76
C SER A 173 8.61 -11.53 -3.95
N VAL A 174 8.86 -11.96 -5.19
CA VAL A 174 8.30 -11.31 -6.39
C VAL A 174 6.77 -11.31 -6.34
N GLU A 175 6.14 -12.44 -5.99
CA GLU A 175 4.68 -12.54 -5.90
C GLU A 175 4.10 -11.58 -4.85
N LEU A 176 4.68 -11.56 -3.64
CA LEU A 176 4.26 -10.67 -2.57
C LEU A 176 4.40 -9.19 -2.97
N THR A 177 5.51 -8.83 -3.59
CA THR A 177 5.75 -7.45 -4.05
C THR A 177 4.77 -7.05 -5.17
N ARG A 178 4.46 -7.95 -6.11
CA ARG A 178 3.41 -7.69 -7.13
C ARG A 178 2.02 -7.48 -6.52
N ARG A 179 1.68 -8.25 -5.48
CA ARG A 179 0.43 -8.05 -4.73
C ARG A 179 0.40 -6.70 -4.02
N ALA A 180 1.52 -6.26 -3.45
CA ALA A 180 1.64 -4.93 -2.86
C ALA A 180 1.43 -3.81 -3.90
N GLY A 181 2.05 -3.91 -5.08
CA GLY A 181 1.82 -2.96 -6.18
C GLY A 181 0.35 -2.91 -6.62
N SER A 182 -0.29 -4.08 -6.73
CA SER A 182 -1.73 -4.13 -7.06
C SER A 182 -2.61 -3.46 -6.00
N ALA A 183 -2.25 -3.57 -4.72
CA ALA A 183 -2.95 -2.88 -3.63
C ALA A 183 -2.78 -1.36 -3.73
N LEU A 184 -1.58 -0.87 -4.02
CA LEU A 184 -1.31 0.56 -4.23
C LEU A 184 -2.08 1.13 -5.43
N ALA A 185 -2.17 0.37 -6.52
CA ALA A 185 -2.99 0.74 -7.67
C ALA A 185 -4.49 0.86 -7.33
N ASN A 186 -5.00 -0.04 -6.47
CA ASN A 186 -6.38 0.06 -5.97
C ASN A 186 -6.60 1.26 -5.05
N ILE A 187 -5.60 1.60 -4.21
CA ILE A 187 -5.64 2.81 -3.37
C ILE A 187 -5.72 4.05 -4.27
N THR A 188 -4.85 4.17 -5.26
CA THR A 188 -4.83 5.27 -6.26
C THR A 188 -6.21 5.46 -6.92
N ARG A 189 -6.86 4.35 -7.32
CA ARG A 189 -8.22 4.39 -7.91
C ARG A 189 -9.27 4.88 -6.90
N THR A 190 -9.20 4.40 -5.67
CA THR A 190 -10.15 4.76 -4.60
C THR A 190 -10.01 6.24 -4.24
N VAL A 191 -8.78 6.72 -4.16
CA VAL A 191 -8.45 8.13 -3.91
C VAL A 191 -8.97 9.04 -5.03
N SER A 192 -8.82 8.61 -6.29
CA SER A 192 -9.39 9.34 -7.44
C SER A 192 -10.92 9.48 -7.33
N THR A 193 -11.61 8.42 -6.86
CA THR A 193 -13.06 8.49 -6.59
C THR A 193 -13.38 9.48 -5.47
N ILE A 194 -12.59 9.51 -4.39
CA ILE A 194 -12.77 10.46 -3.29
C ILE A 194 -12.62 11.91 -3.78
N GLN A 195 -11.63 12.20 -4.62
CA GLN A 195 -11.47 13.52 -5.23
C GLN A 195 -12.70 13.93 -6.04
N ALA A 196 -13.24 13.02 -6.86
CA ALA A 196 -14.45 13.29 -7.63
C ALA A 196 -15.67 13.54 -6.72
N MET A 197 -15.81 12.78 -5.63
CA MET A 197 -16.87 12.98 -4.64
C MET A 197 -16.75 14.33 -3.94
N ASN A 198 -15.54 14.72 -3.52
CA ASN A 198 -15.31 16.00 -2.85
C ASN A 198 -15.60 17.19 -3.78
N SER A 199 -15.24 17.08 -5.07
CA SER A 199 -15.61 18.09 -6.07
C SER A 199 -17.14 18.22 -6.18
N GLN A 200 -17.88 17.11 -6.19
CA GLN A 200 -19.34 17.14 -6.21
C GLN A 200 -19.94 17.75 -4.93
N ILE A 201 -19.37 17.44 -3.76
CA ILE A 201 -19.81 18.00 -2.48
C ILE A 201 -19.58 19.51 -2.46
N ALA A 202 -18.42 19.99 -2.93
CA ALA A 202 -18.13 21.41 -3.01
C ALA A 202 -19.13 22.14 -3.92
N THR A 203 -19.40 21.61 -5.11
CA THR A 203 -20.43 22.17 -6.01
C THR A 203 -21.82 22.15 -5.39
N ALA A 204 -22.20 21.06 -4.70
CA ALA A 204 -23.49 20.97 -4.03
C ALA A 204 -23.61 21.98 -2.87
N ALA A 205 -22.52 22.22 -2.13
CA ALA A 205 -22.47 23.23 -1.08
C ALA A 205 -22.64 24.65 -1.66
N GLU A 206 -21.96 24.99 -2.76
CA GLU A 206 -22.16 26.28 -3.44
C GLU A 206 -23.62 26.47 -3.87
N GLN A 207 -24.26 25.43 -4.42
CA GLN A 207 -25.67 25.46 -4.79
C GLN A 207 -26.59 25.64 -3.57
N GLN A 208 -26.31 24.93 -2.46
CA GLN A 208 -27.07 25.08 -1.22
C GLN A 208 -26.93 26.48 -0.62
N SER A 209 -25.75 27.12 -0.72
CA SER A 209 -25.53 28.49 -0.27
C SER A 209 -26.39 29.47 -1.07
N ALA A 210 -26.45 29.33 -2.38
CA ALA A 210 -27.28 30.17 -3.25
C ALA A 210 -28.79 30.01 -2.94
N VAL A 211 -29.25 28.78 -2.72
CA VAL A 211 -30.63 28.50 -2.30
C VAL A 211 -30.92 29.09 -0.92
N ALA A 212 -29.95 29.02 0.00
CA ALA A 212 -30.11 29.57 1.34
C ALA A 212 -30.27 31.10 1.32
N GLU A 213 -29.49 31.80 0.50
CA GLU A 213 -29.63 33.24 0.28
C GLU A 213 -31.00 33.60 -0.34
N GLU A 214 -31.48 32.82 -1.29
CA GLU A 214 -32.78 33.04 -1.94
C GLU A 214 -33.95 32.86 -0.94
N ILE A 215 -33.89 31.84 -0.10
CA ILE A 215 -34.89 31.63 0.96
C ILE A 215 -34.81 32.77 1.98
N ASN A 216 -33.62 33.19 2.41
CA ASN A 216 -33.46 34.30 3.34
C ASN A 216 -34.08 35.60 2.78
N ARG A 217 -33.88 35.88 1.49
CA ARG A 217 -34.53 37.02 0.81
C ARG A 217 -36.04 36.87 0.76
N SER A 218 -36.55 35.67 0.52
CA SER A 218 -37.99 35.39 0.50
C SER A 218 -38.63 35.58 1.88
N VAL A 219 -37.94 35.19 2.94
CA VAL A 219 -38.37 35.37 4.34
C VAL A 219 -38.45 36.85 4.71
N LEU A 220 -37.47 37.65 4.30
CA LEU A 220 -37.50 39.11 4.47
C LEU A 220 -38.71 39.74 3.75
N ASN A 221 -39.00 39.33 2.51
CA ASN A 221 -40.19 39.80 1.79
C ASN A 221 -41.49 39.43 2.51
N VAL A 222 -41.60 38.22 3.09
CA VAL A 222 -42.78 37.81 3.86
C VAL A 222 -42.94 38.69 5.09
N ARG A 223 -41.85 38.98 5.80
CA ARG A 223 -41.85 39.88 6.96
C ARG A 223 -42.34 41.28 6.60
N ASP A 224 -41.88 41.84 5.47
CA ASP A 224 -42.33 43.16 4.99
C ASP A 224 -43.83 43.18 4.67
N VAL A 225 -44.34 42.13 4.01
CA VAL A 225 -45.78 41.98 3.71
C VAL A 225 -46.61 41.82 4.98
N SER A 226 -46.10 41.09 5.98
CA SER A 226 -46.74 40.97 7.29
C SER A 226 -46.84 42.32 7.99
N GLU A 227 -45.78 43.13 7.96
CA GLU A 227 -45.77 44.47 8.55
C GLU A 227 -46.79 45.40 7.85
N GLN A 228 -46.83 45.39 6.52
CA GLN A 228 -47.85 46.11 5.74
C GLN A 228 -49.29 45.65 6.08
N THR A 229 -49.48 44.34 6.29
CA THR A 229 -50.78 43.77 6.68
C THR A 229 -51.20 44.21 8.09
N SER A 230 -50.25 44.35 9.02
CA SER A 230 -50.51 44.93 10.35
C SER A 230 -51.02 46.36 10.22
N SER A 231 -50.30 47.21 9.48
CA SER A 231 -50.67 48.62 9.30
C SER A 231 -52.05 48.76 8.64
N ALA A 232 -52.35 47.98 7.61
CA ALA A 232 -53.66 47.98 6.96
C ALA A 232 -54.79 47.51 7.90
N SER A 233 -54.50 46.55 8.78
CA SER A 233 -55.46 46.07 9.79
C SER A 233 -55.74 47.13 10.86
N GLU A 234 -54.72 47.87 11.31
CA GLU A 234 -54.86 49.00 12.23
C GLU A 234 -55.69 50.13 11.61
N GLU A 235 -55.44 50.48 10.35
CA GLU A 235 -56.22 51.48 9.61
C GLU A 235 -57.69 51.04 9.44
N THR A 236 -57.92 49.76 9.15
CA THR A 236 -59.26 49.17 9.07
C THR A 236 -59.97 49.19 10.43
N ALA A 237 -59.26 48.91 11.52
CA ALA A 237 -59.80 48.96 12.88
C ALA A 237 -60.20 50.40 13.25
N ALA A 238 -59.36 51.38 12.96
CA ALA A 238 -59.64 52.80 13.17
C ALA A 238 -60.86 53.26 12.38
N SER A 239 -60.93 52.91 11.09
CA SER A 239 -62.06 53.21 10.22
C SER A 239 -63.37 52.57 10.71
N SER A 240 -63.30 51.32 11.17
CA SER A 240 -64.46 50.61 11.74
C SER A 240 -64.95 51.25 13.04
N ALA A 241 -64.04 51.69 13.90
CA ALA A 241 -64.36 52.40 15.14
C ALA A 241 -65.05 53.75 14.84
N GLU A 242 -64.57 54.49 13.83
CA GLU A 242 -65.19 55.74 13.41
C GLU A 242 -66.58 55.53 12.79
N LEU A 243 -66.76 54.50 11.97
CA LEU A 243 -68.07 54.10 11.44
C LEU A 243 -69.05 53.73 12.56
N ALA A 244 -68.60 52.98 13.59
CA ALA A 244 -69.42 52.65 14.74
C ALA A 244 -69.83 53.91 15.52
N ARG A 245 -68.89 54.85 15.73
CA ARG A 245 -69.17 56.16 16.35
C ARG A 245 -70.20 56.96 15.57
N LEU A 246 -70.06 57.03 14.25
CA LEU A 246 -71.00 57.71 13.36
C LEU A 246 -72.38 57.03 13.37
N GLY A 247 -72.43 55.70 13.41
CA GLY A 247 -73.66 54.92 13.55
C GLY A 247 -74.43 55.23 14.83
N ILE A 248 -73.75 55.27 15.99
CA ILE A 248 -74.34 55.66 17.28
C ILE A 248 -74.84 57.11 17.23
N TYR A 249 -74.07 58.01 16.61
CA TYR A 249 -74.46 59.41 16.44
C TYR A 249 -75.74 59.56 15.61
N LEU A 250 -75.83 58.87 14.46
CA LEU A 250 -77.03 58.86 13.62
C LEU A 250 -78.23 58.26 14.34
N GLN A 251 -78.05 57.15 15.07
CA GLN A 251 -79.10 56.52 15.86
C GLN A 251 -79.64 57.47 16.95
N THR A 252 -78.76 58.23 17.58
CA THR A 252 -79.13 59.28 18.55
C THR A 252 -79.93 60.39 17.88
N LEU A 253 -79.52 60.84 16.69
CA LEU A 253 -80.25 61.85 15.92
C LEU A 253 -81.67 61.36 15.57
N VAL A 254 -81.80 60.15 15.03
CA VAL A 254 -83.10 59.57 14.64
C VAL A 254 -83.98 59.32 15.86
N GLY A 255 -83.40 58.92 17.00
CA GLY A 255 -84.13 58.76 18.27
C GLY A 255 -84.82 60.03 18.75
N ARG A 256 -84.29 61.22 18.42
CA ARG A 256 -84.94 62.51 18.72
C ARG A 256 -86.18 62.80 17.86
N PHE A 257 -86.36 62.09 16.76
CA PHE A 257 -87.50 62.24 15.85
C PHE A 257 -88.61 61.18 16.05
N LYS A 258 -88.40 60.20 16.95
CA LYS A 258 -89.46 59.28 17.38
C LYS A 258 -90.32 59.95 18.46
N VAL A 259 -91.52 60.37 18.08
CA VAL A 259 -92.65 60.75 18.96
C VAL A 259 -93.55 59.54 19.15
#